data_AF-A0A849TM64-F1
#
_entry.id   AF-A0A849TM64-F1
#
_cell.length_a   1.000
_cell.length_b   1.000
_cell.length_c   1.000
_cell.angle_alpha   90.00
_cell.angle_beta   90.00
_cell.angle_gamma   90.00
#
_symmetry.space_group_name_H-M   'P 1'
#
loop_
_entity.id
_entity.type
_entity.pdbx_description
1 polymer ?
#
loop_
_entity_poly.entity_id
_entity_poly.type
_entity_poly.pdbx_seq_one_letter_code
_entity_poly.pdbx_strand_id
1 'polypeptide(L)'
;MDHTGITSGCATCHNSIKAKGKPTSHVVTTAACESCHKSTVTFAGATFSHAGIVSGCASCHNGATAKGKPTTHVATTAACESCHKSTTTFVGATFSHAGIVSGCASCHNGTAAKGKSATHVATTAACESCHKSTTTFVGATFSHAGIVSG
;
A
#
# COMPACT_ATOMS: atom_id res chain seq x y z
N MET A 1 -28.40 25.68 -7.65
CA MET A 1 -29.17 25.78 -6.39
C MET A 1 -28.43 26.69 -5.44
N ASP A 2 -29.13 27.27 -4.46
CA ASP A 2 -28.51 28.10 -3.43
C ASP A 2 -28.32 27.29 -2.14
N HIS A 3 -27.13 27.36 -1.55
CA HIS A 3 -26.80 26.74 -0.25
C HIS A 3 -26.70 27.78 0.88
N THR A 4 -27.08 29.04 0.64
CA THR A 4 -27.06 30.11 1.63
C THR A 4 -27.85 29.71 2.88
N GLY A 5 -27.22 29.84 4.05
CA GLY A 5 -27.80 29.48 5.34
C GLY A 5 -27.77 27.99 5.69
N ILE A 6 -27.34 27.11 4.78
CA ILE A 6 -27.18 25.68 5.07
C ILE A 6 -25.81 25.42 5.73
N THR A 7 -25.84 24.95 6.97
CA THR A 7 -24.63 24.58 7.73
C THR A 7 -24.61 23.11 8.18
N SER A 8 -25.75 22.42 8.11
CA SER A 8 -25.90 21.03 8.55
C SER A 8 -27.02 20.30 7.81
N GLY A 9 -27.15 18.99 8.02
CA GLY A 9 -28.28 18.21 7.50
C GLY A 9 -28.21 17.95 5.99
N CYS A 10 -27.03 18.03 5.39
CA CYS A 10 -26.83 17.94 3.94
C CYS A 10 -27.42 16.63 3.34
N ALA A 11 -27.37 15.54 4.10
CA ALA A 11 -27.87 14.23 3.69
C ALA A 11 -29.39 14.18 3.45
N THR A 12 -30.16 15.13 3.97
CA THR A 12 -31.61 15.22 3.72
C THR A 12 -31.94 15.60 2.27
N CYS A 13 -31.03 16.33 1.62
CA CYS A 13 -31.10 16.71 0.20
C CYS A 13 -30.20 15.82 -0.68
N HIS A 14 -28.97 15.54 -0.23
CA HIS A 14 -27.99 14.73 -0.97
C HIS A 14 -28.12 13.23 -0.66
N ASN A 15 -29.25 12.64 -1.07
CA ASN A 15 -29.64 11.25 -0.77
C ASN A 15 -29.76 10.35 -2.01
N SER A 16 -29.21 10.77 -3.15
CA SER A 16 -29.31 10.07 -4.45
C SER A 16 -30.72 10.02 -5.05
N ILE A 17 -31.72 10.61 -4.40
CA ILE A 17 -33.08 10.76 -4.94
C ILE A 17 -33.32 12.24 -5.30
N LYS A 18 -33.15 13.14 -4.34
CA LYS A 18 -33.39 14.59 -4.53
C LYS A 18 -32.19 15.29 -5.16
N ALA A 19 -30.99 14.96 -4.70
CA ALA A 19 -29.73 15.46 -5.23
C ALA A 19 -28.66 14.36 -5.16
N LYS A 20 -27.55 14.59 -5.86
CA LYS A 20 -26.41 13.66 -5.90
C LYS A 20 -25.94 13.34 -4.49
N GLY A 21 -26.01 12.07 -4.09
CA GLY A 21 -25.47 11.60 -2.82
C GLY A 21 -23.96 11.36 -2.86
N LYS A 22 -23.47 10.59 -1.88
CA LYS A 22 -22.07 10.14 -1.83
C LYS A 22 -21.75 9.30 -3.08
N PRO A 23 -20.72 9.64 -3.87
CA PRO A 23 -20.27 8.78 -4.97
C PRO A 23 -19.69 7.46 -4.44
N THR A 24 -19.54 6.46 -5.31
CA THR A 24 -18.95 5.16 -4.96
C THR A 24 -17.49 5.25 -4.47
N SER A 25 -16.77 6.29 -4.87
CA SER A 25 -15.41 6.60 -4.39
C SER A 25 -15.37 7.31 -3.04
N HIS A 26 -16.52 7.65 -2.44
CA HIS A 26 -16.56 8.28 -1.12
C HIS A 26 -16.20 7.26 -0.03
N VAL A 27 -15.55 7.73 1.05
CA VAL A 27 -15.31 6.89 2.23
C VAL A 27 -16.62 6.40 2.83
N VAL A 28 -16.72 5.10 3.12
CA VAL A 28 -17.94 4.55 3.74
C VAL A 28 -18.04 5.12 5.16
N THR A 29 -19.04 5.97 5.39
CA THR A 29 -19.23 6.65 6.68
C THR A 29 -20.68 7.02 6.92
N THR A 30 -21.11 6.94 8.18
CA THR A 30 -22.37 7.45 8.69
C THR A 30 -22.26 8.85 9.27
N ALA A 31 -21.05 9.42 9.33
CA ALA A 31 -20.82 10.77 9.82
C ALA A 31 -21.59 11.81 8.97
N ALA A 32 -22.03 12.88 9.64
CA ALA A 32 -22.68 14.02 9.00
C ALA A 32 -21.72 14.69 8.01
N CYS A 33 -22.23 15.18 6.88
CA CYS A 33 -21.40 15.71 5.79
C CYS A 33 -20.50 16.87 6.27
N GLU A 34 -21.08 17.76 7.05
CA GLU A 34 -20.49 18.95 7.67
C GLU A 34 -19.39 18.63 8.69
N SER A 35 -19.27 17.38 9.17
CA SER A 35 -18.14 17.01 10.03
C SER A 35 -16.83 17.03 9.25
N CYS A 36 -16.87 16.70 7.96
CA CYS A 36 -15.71 16.59 7.09
C CYS A 36 -15.65 17.71 6.03
N HIS A 37 -16.80 18.08 5.44
CA HIS A 37 -16.89 19.10 4.39
C HIS A 37 -17.22 20.47 5.00
N LYS A 38 -16.30 21.43 4.91
CA LYS A 38 -16.44 22.76 5.53
C LYS A 38 -16.94 23.85 4.57
N SER A 39 -17.05 23.55 3.28
CA SER A 39 -17.49 24.48 2.24
C SER A 39 -18.70 23.90 1.52
N THR A 40 -19.80 24.66 1.48
CA THR A 40 -20.99 24.33 0.69
C THR A 40 -20.88 24.77 -0.77
N VAL A 41 -19.85 25.56 -1.11
CA VAL A 41 -19.60 26.09 -2.46
C VAL A 41 -18.76 25.13 -3.29
N THR A 42 -17.60 24.74 -2.76
CA THR A 42 -16.68 23.83 -3.46
C THR A 42 -16.96 22.37 -3.10
N PHE A 43 -17.43 22.10 -1.88
CA PHE A 43 -17.65 20.78 -1.29
C PHE A 43 -16.46 19.80 -1.41
N ALA A 44 -15.30 20.30 -1.83
CA ALA A 44 -14.04 19.59 -1.98
C ALA A 44 -13.14 19.83 -0.74
N GLY A 45 -12.09 19.02 -0.60
CA GLY A 45 -11.10 19.20 0.47
C GLY A 45 -11.60 18.80 1.86
N ALA A 46 -12.42 17.75 1.94
CA ALA A 46 -12.88 17.21 3.20
C ALA A 46 -11.71 16.83 4.11
N THR A 47 -11.83 17.11 5.41
CA THR A 47 -10.84 16.67 6.40
C THR A 47 -11.18 15.28 6.90
N PHE A 48 -10.15 14.44 7.02
CA PHE A 48 -10.25 13.09 7.56
C PHE A 48 -9.10 12.84 8.55
N SER A 49 -9.41 12.17 9.66
CA SER A 49 -8.43 11.78 10.68
C SER A 49 -8.33 10.26 10.75
N HIS A 50 -7.10 9.74 10.80
CA HIS A 50 -6.84 8.32 11.03
C HIS A 50 -6.89 7.94 12.53
N ALA A 51 -7.21 8.87 13.43
CA ALA A 51 -7.27 8.60 14.86
C ALA A 51 -8.24 7.45 15.18
N GLY A 52 -7.78 6.47 15.96
CA GLY A 52 -8.55 5.29 16.33
C GLY A 52 -8.59 4.17 15.27
N ILE A 53 -8.05 4.40 14.07
CA ILE A 53 -7.93 3.36 13.04
C ILE A 53 -6.63 2.59 13.28
N VAL A 54 -6.75 1.31 13.63
CA VAL A 54 -5.60 0.42 13.90
C VAL A 54 -5.53 -0.76 12.94
N SER A 55 -6.59 -1.04 12.19
CA SER A 55 -6.70 -2.19 11.29
C SER A 55 -7.68 -1.94 10.14
N GLY A 56 -7.70 -2.84 9.16
CA GLY A 56 -8.66 -2.79 8.05
C GLY A 56 -8.35 -1.72 7.02
N CYS A 57 -7.10 -1.27 6.92
CA CYS A 57 -6.69 -0.15 6.06
C CYS A 57 -7.06 -0.37 4.59
N ALA A 58 -6.98 -1.62 4.12
CA ALA A 58 -7.30 -2.01 2.74
C ALA A 58 -8.77 -1.77 2.35
N SER A 59 -9.69 -1.64 3.30
CA SER A 59 -11.09 -1.32 3.01
C SER A 59 -11.25 0.07 2.41
N CYS A 60 -10.39 1.03 2.80
CA CYS A 60 -10.35 2.39 2.27
C CYS A 60 -9.24 2.56 1.21
N HIS A 61 -8.05 2.03 1.47
CA HIS A 61 -6.88 2.13 0.57
C HIS A 61 -6.91 1.08 -0.55
N ASN A 62 -8.01 1.09 -1.31
CA ASN A 62 -8.32 0.11 -2.36
C ASN A 62 -8.05 0.62 -3.79
N GLY A 63 -7.56 1.85 -3.94
CA GLY A 63 -7.30 2.48 -5.24
C GLY A 63 -8.48 3.24 -5.84
N ALA A 64 -9.70 3.03 -5.32
CA ALA A 64 -10.90 3.74 -5.72
C ALA A 64 -11.33 4.80 -4.69
N THR A 65 -11.36 4.44 -3.41
CA THR A 65 -11.76 5.32 -2.30
C THR A 65 -10.58 6.16 -1.80
N ALA A 66 -9.45 5.51 -1.57
CA ALA A 66 -8.18 6.16 -1.25
C ALA A 66 -7.04 5.47 -1.99
N LYS A 67 -5.87 6.13 -2.02
CA LYS A 67 -4.68 5.61 -2.70
C LYS A 67 -4.34 4.21 -2.18
N GLY A 68 -4.31 3.23 -3.08
CA GLY A 68 -3.90 1.86 -2.77
C GLY A 68 -2.40 1.68 -2.76
N LYS A 69 -1.96 0.41 -2.75
CA LYS A 69 -0.55 0.03 -2.88
C LYS A 69 0.00 0.56 -4.21
N PRO A 70 1.13 1.31 -4.23
CA PRO A 70 1.78 1.68 -5.48
C PRO A 70 2.35 0.45 -6.18
N THR A 71 2.65 0.56 -7.47
CA THR A 71 3.25 -0.52 -8.27
C THR A 71 4.64 -0.96 -7.77
N THR A 72 5.32 -0.09 -7.02
CA THR A 72 6.62 -0.36 -6.38
C THR A 72 6.49 -1.04 -5.01
N HIS A 73 5.28 -1.28 -4.51
CA HIS A 73 5.06 -1.99 -3.25
C HIS A 73 5.41 -3.48 -3.38
N VAL A 74 5.95 -4.08 -2.33
CA VAL A 74 6.19 -5.53 -2.30
C VAL A 74 4.89 -6.31 -2.51
N ALA A 75 4.87 -7.30 -3.40
CA ALA A 75 3.68 -8.12 -3.62
C ALA A 75 3.33 -8.86 -2.31
N THR A 76 2.15 -8.59 -1.76
CA THR A 76 1.70 -9.20 -0.49
C THR A 76 0.19 -9.15 -0.34
N THR A 77 -0.37 -10.19 0.27
CA THR A 77 -1.76 -10.26 0.73
C THR A 77 -1.90 -9.97 2.23
N ALA A 78 -0.79 -9.74 2.94
CA ALA A 78 -0.81 -9.39 4.36
C ALA A 78 -1.57 -8.08 4.61
N ALA A 79 -2.16 -7.98 5.80
CA ALA A 79 -2.83 -6.77 6.26
C ALA A 79 -1.83 -5.60 6.35
N CYS A 80 -2.26 -4.39 6.02
CA CYS A 80 -1.38 -3.22 5.98
C CYS A 80 -0.68 -2.97 7.32
N GLU A 81 -1.47 -3.05 8.39
CA GLU A 81 -1.12 -2.90 9.80
C GLU A 81 -0.15 -3.97 10.33
N SER A 82 0.04 -5.09 9.62
CA SER A 82 1.07 -6.06 9.99
C SER A 82 2.47 -5.49 9.75
N CYS A 83 2.63 -4.65 8.72
CA CYS A 83 3.91 -4.09 8.30
C CYS A 83 4.03 -2.60 8.64
N HIS A 84 2.99 -1.81 8.43
CA HIS A 84 2.96 -0.36 8.67
C HIS A 84 2.37 -0.06 10.05
N LYS A 85 3.18 0.49 10.95
CA LYS A 85 2.79 0.80 12.34
C LYS A 85 2.35 2.23 12.58
N SER A 86 2.61 3.13 11.62
CA SER A 86 2.24 4.54 11.69
C SER A 86 1.14 4.84 10.69
N THR A 87 0.02 5.38 11.14
CA THR A 87 -1.05 5.88 10.28
C THR A 87 -0.86 7.33 9.86
N THR A 88 0.04 8.07 10.53
CA THR A 88 0.31 9.48 10.24
C THR A 88 1.31 9.64 9.10
N THR A 89 2.45 8.97 9.21
CA THR A 89 3.49 9.02 8.18
C THR A 89 3.29 7.93 7.14
N PHE A 90 2.83 6.74 7.57
CA PHE A 90 2.81 5.52 6.77
C PHE A 90 4.18 5.15 6.15
N VAL A 91 5.25 5.80 6.64
CA VAL A 91 6.65 5.59 6.25
C VAL A 91 7.25 4.56 7.18
N GLY A 92 8.08 3.69 6.61
CA GLY A 92 8.66 2.56 7.32
C GLY A 92 7.68 1.40 7.40
N ALA A 93 8.18 0.22 7.04
CA ALA A 93 7.46 -1.03 7.18
C ALA A 93 8.42 -2.05 7.77
N THR A 94 7.93 -2.88 8.69
CA THR A 94 8.67 -4.05 9.13
C THR A 94 8.37 -5.20 8.18
N PHE A 95 9.41 -5.82 7.64
CA PHE A 95 9.30 -7.03 6.82
C PHE A 95 10.21 -8.11 7.38
N SER A 96 9.70 -9.34 7.45
CA SER A 96 10.46 -10.51 7.89
C SER A 96 10.62 -11.48 6.73
N HIS A 97 11.85 -11.98 6.55
CA HIS A 97 12.12 -13.06 5.60
C HIS A 97 11.74 -14.45 6.15
N ALA A 98 11.17 -14.54 7.36
CA ALA A 98 10.78 -15.81 7.96
C ALA A 98 9.81 -16.58 7.04
N GLY A 99 10.13 -17.84 6.76
CA GLY A 99 9.36 -18.71 5.86
C GLY A 99 9.61 -18.49 4.37
N ILE A 100 10.42 -17.50 3.97
CA ILE A 100 10.82 -17.29 2.58
C ILE A 100 12.09 -18.10 2.31
N VAL A 101 11.95 -19.11 1.47
CA VAL A 101 13.04 -20.04 1.08
C VAL A 101 13.34 -20.05 -0.41
N SER A 102 12.49 -19.41 -1.22
CA SER A 102 12.60 -19.34 -2.69
C SER A 102 11.85 -18.12 -3.25
N GLY A 103 12.16 -17.73 -4.49
CA GLY A 103 11.48 -16.65 -5.19
C GLY A 103 12.02 -15.25 -4.86
N CYS A 104 13.20 -15.10 -4.27
CA CYS A 104 13.81 -13.84 -3.89
C CYS A 104 13.81 -12.81 -5.02
N ALA A 105 14.05 -13.25 -6.26
CA ALA A 105 14.09 -12.39 -7.44
C ALA A 105 12.75 -11.69 -7.75
N SER A 106 11.60 -12.24 -7.29
CA SER A 106 10.31 -11.57 -7.49
C SER A 106 10.20 -10.27 -6.69
N CYS A 107 10.91 -10.18 -5.57
CA CYS A 107 10.95 -8.99 -4.71
C CYS A 107 12.24 -8.16 -4.95
N HIS A 108 13.40 -8.82 -5.02
CA HIS A 108 14.72 -8.23 -5.23
C HIS A 108 15.00 -7.97 -6.72
N ASN A 109 14.14 -7.17 -7.35
CA ASN A 109 14.16 -6.85 -8.77
C ASN A 109 14.72 -5.44 -9.09
N GLY A 110 15.19 -4.70 -8.08
CA GLY A 110 15.69 -3.34 -8.22
C GLY A 110 14.61 -2.25 -8.18
N THR A 111 13.33 -2.62 -8.18
CA THR A 111 12.20 -1.70 -8.03
C THR A 111 11.51 -1.85 -6.67
N ALA A 112 11.07 -3.07 -6.31
CA ALA A 112 10.38 -3.31 -5.05
C ALA A 112 11.35 -3.51 -3.87
N ALA A 113 12.49 -4.15 -4.14
CA ALA A 113 13.61 -4.27 -3.21
C ALA A 113 14.93 -4.26 -3.99
N LYS A 114 16.04 -4.08 -3.25
CA LYS A 114 17.39 -4.04 -3.82
C LYS A 114 17.69 -5.31 -4.61
N GLY A 115 17.98 -5.18 -5.91
CA GLY A 115 18.36 -6.30 -6.76
C GLY A 115 19.86 -6.65 -6.68
N LYS A 116 20.33 -7.44 -7.65
CA LYS A 116 21.76 -7.74 -7.84
C LYS A 116 22.55 -6.44 -7.97
N SER A 117 23.68 -6.33 -7.27
CA SER A 117 24.61 -5.20 -7.43
C SER A 117 25.30 -5.26 -8.79
N ALA A 118 25.85 -4.13 -9.24
CA ALA A 118 26.66 -4.07 -10.46
C ALA A 118 27.90 -4.98 -10.43
N THR A 119 28.36 -5.34 -9.22
CA THR A 119 29.49 -6.24 -8.98
C THR A 119 29.09 -7.71 -8.81
N HIS A 120 27.80 -8.04 -8.92
CA HIS A 120 27.33 -9.42 -8.80
C HIS A 120 27.76 -10.24 -10.02
N VAL A 121 28.13 -11.51 -9.81
CA VAL A 121 28.47 -12.43 -10.90
C VAL A 121 27.30 -12.57 -11.89
N ALA A 122 27.59 -12.55 -13.19
CA ALA A 122 26.56 -12.75 -14.20
C ALA A 122 25.98 -14.17 -14.07
N THR A 123 24.69 -14.28 -13.75
CA THR A 123 24.02 -15.57 -13.59
C THR A 123 22.50 -15.43 -13.74
N THR A 124 21.88 -16.47 -14.32
CA THR A 124 20.42 -16.66 -14.40
C THR A 124 19.91 -17.64 -13.34
N ALA A 125 20.80 -18.25 -12.54
CA ALA A 125 20.41 -19.15 -11.47
C ALA A 125 19.54 -18.44 -10.41
N ALA A 126 18.66 -19.21 -9.78
CA ALA A 126 17.82 -18.73 -8.68
C ALA A 126 18.68 -18.25 -7.50
N CYS A 127 18.26 -17.19 -6.80
CA CYS A 127 19.06 -16.61 -5.71
C CYS A 127 19.43 -17.65 -4.64
N GLU A 128 18.50 -18.54 -4.35
CA GLU A 128 18.54 -19.50 -3.25
C GLU A 128 19.34 -20.74 -3.59
N SER A 129 19.77 -20.90 -4.86
CA SER A 129 20.78 -21.89 -5.20
C SER A 129 22.12 -21.54 -4.56
N CYS A 130 22.43 -20.24 -4.46
CA CYS A 130 23.71 -19.74 -3.94
C CYS A 130 23.58 -19.14 -2.53
N HIS A 131 22.54 -18.35 -2.25
CA HIS A 131 22.34 -17.69 -0.96
C HIS A 131 21.43 -18.51 -0.03
N LYS A 132 22.01 -19.09 1.03
CA LYS A 132 21.29 -19.96 1.99
C LYS A 132 20.80 -19.24 3.25
N SER A 133 21.20 -18.00 3.45
CA SER A 133 20.81 -17.17 4.59
C SER A 133 20.11 -15.91 4.10
N THR A 134 18.92 -15.64 4.63
CA THR A 134 18.16 -14.40 4.36
C THR A 134 18.48 -13.28 5.35
N THR A 135 19.21 -13.58 6.43
CA THR A 135 19.57 -12.59 7.47
C THR A 135 20.85 -11.86 7.14
N THR A 136 21.89 -12.60 6.77
CA THR A 136 23.19 -12.03 6.40
C THR A 136 23.32 -11.88 4.88
N PHE A 137 22.70 -12.76 4.09
CA PHE A 137 22.78 -12.81 2.61
C PHE A 137 24.22 -12.88 2.05
N VAL A 138 25.22 -13.09 2.91
CA VAL A 138 26.64 -13.28 2.57
C VAL A 138 26.98 -14.77 2.52
N GLY A 139 28.12 -15.11 1.89
CA GLY A 139 28.62 -16.49 1.84
C GLY A 139 27.92 -17.35 0.78
N ALA A 140 27.62 -16.75 -0.38
CA ALA A 140 27.07 -17.50 -1.51
C ALA A 140 28.02 -18.66 -1.88
N THR A 141 27.51 -19.89 -1.89
CA THR A 141 28.28 -21.03 -2.36
C THR A 141 28.25 -21.07 -3.88
N PHE A 142 29.43 -20.94 -4.50
CA PHE A 142 29.59 -21.04 -5.95
C PHE A 142 30.38 -22.31 -6.28
N SER A 143 29.87 -23.11 -7.21
CA SER A 143 30.55 -24.30 -7.73
C SER A 143 30.75 -24.15 -9.23
N HIS A 144 31.97 -24.43 -9.70
CA HIS A 144 32.30 -24.51 -11.11
C HIS A 144 31.92 -25.88 -11.73
N ALA A 145 31.35 -26.79 -10.94
CA ALA A 145 30.96 -28.11 -11.42
C ALA A 145 29.86 -27.97 -12.50
N GLY A 146 30.17 -28.42 -13.72
CA GLY A 146 29.25 -28.37 -14.87
C GLY A 146 29.52 -27.25 -15.87
N ILE A 147 30.54 -26.41 -15.66
CA ILE A 147 31.05 -25.50 -16.70
C ILE A 147 31.82 -26.37 -17.72
N VAL A 148 31.20 -26.68 -18.87
CA VAL A 148 31.95 -27.09 -20.05
C VAL A 148 32.55 -25.83 -20.67
N SER A 149 33.88 -25.77 -20.75
CA SER A 149 34.58 -24.73 -21.51
C SER A 149 34.07 -24.76 -22.94
N GLY A 150 33.59 -23.61 -23.43
CA GLY A 150 33.30 -23.38 -24.85
C GLY A 150 34.58 -23.29 -25.66
#